data_AF-A0A920RWU9-F1
#
_entry.id   AF-A0A920RWU9-F1
#
_cell.length_a   1.000
_cell.length_b   1.000
_cell.length_c   1.000
_cell.angle_alpha   90.00
_cell.angle_beta   90.00
_cell.angle_gamma   90.00
#
_symmetry.space_group_name_H-M   'P 1'
#
loop_
_entity.id
_entity.type
_entity.pdbx_description
1 polymer ?
#
loop_
_entity_poly.entity_id
_entity_poly.type
_entity_poly.pdbx_seq_one_letter_code
_entity_poly.pdbx_strand_id
1 'polypeptide(L)'
;MQVSFQGVLKFIIPSSIGVLMFLTPIFVDGRATIGMGILVDLLRDATQDYLPAFATLLLLVSCVCSIYFSLFKKNKSDIPINQLQQIFTTSPVWLMLRILGSFFAVLVLFDIGPEWISSPATGGTMLFQLAGTLSVFFLVACFLLPFLIDYGIAEFMGTLLQKPFLWAFRLPGRASIDTLASWLGSAPVGVLITIQQYEKGYYSGREAAVIVTNFSIASIAFCALVAKLIEIDHRFFEFYFSIIFSGMIAALIVPRVWPLARKKDVYLVEQDGFTDKPETGTSLFRWALIQAVNKAQKAPDLKTLFKNAV
;
A
#
# COMPACT_ATOMS: atom_id res chain seq x y z
N MET A 1 -1.65 -15.89 -29.35
CA MET A 1 -2.07 -14.52 -28.95
C MET A 1 -1.17 -13.49 -29.62
N GLN A 2 -1.74 -12.56 -30.39
CA GLN A 2 -0.99 -11.44 -30.98
C GLN A 2 -1.08 -10.22 -30.06
N VAL A 3 0.08 -9.66 -29.72
CA VAL A 3 0.21 -8.43 -28.96
C VAL A 3 -0.15 -7.27 -29.90
N SER A 4 -1.27 -6.58 -29.66
CA SER A 4 -1.69 -5.44 -30.47
C SER A 4 -0.92 -4.17 -30.05
N PHE A 5 -0.59 -3.31 -31.01
CA PHE A 5 0.12 -2.04 -30.73
C PHE A 5 -0.66 -1.15 -29.74
N GLN A 6 -1.99 -1.07 -29.90
CA GLN A 6 -2.86 -0.35 -28.97
C GLN A 6 -2.81 -0.95 -27.55
N GLY A 7 -2.77 -2.28 -27.44
CA GLY A 7 -2.63 -2.96 -26.15
C GLY A 7 -1.30 -2.66 -25.46
N VAL A 8 -0.21 -2.60 -26.25
CA VAL A 8 1.12 -2.21 -25.75
C VAL A 8 1.11 -0.76 -25.24
N LEU A 9 0.50 0.17 -25.96
CA LEU A 9 0.38 1.55 -25.49
C LEU A 9 -0.47 1.66 -24.21
N LYS A 10 -1.58 0.91 -24.13
CA LYS A 10 -2.44 0.86 -22.93
C LYS A 10 -1.70 0.25 -21.72
N PHE A 11 -0.72 -0.62 -21.95
CA PHE A 11 0.20 -1.11 -20.91
C PHE A 11 1.27 -0.06 -20.56
N ILE A 12 2.08 0.37 -21.54
CA ILE A 12 3.31 1.14 -21.31
C ILE A 12 3.02 2.52 -20.73
N ILE A 13 2.06 3.27 -21.28
CA ILE A 13 1.85 4.67 -20.87
C ILE A 13 1.42 4.76 -19.41
N PRO A 14 0.34 4.08 -18.96
CA PRO A 14 -0.12 4.16 -17.58
C PRO A 14 0.89 3.51 -16.61
N SER A 15 1.49 2.37 -17.00
CA SER A 15 2.51 1.71 -16.18
C SER A 15 3.73 2.59 -15.97
N SER A 16 4.16 3.33 -16.99
CA SER A 16 5.30 4.26 -16.87
C SER A 16 4.99 5.38 -15.89
N ILE A 17 3.76 5.91 -15.88
CA ILE A 17 3.32 6.87 -14.87
C ILE A 17 3.40 6.24 -13.47
N GLY A 18 2.88 5.02 -13.29
CA GLY A 18 2.97 4.30 -12.02
C GLY A 18 4.43 4.13 -11.55
N VAL A 19 5.32 3.68 -12.44
CA VAL A 19 6.75 3.52 -12.14
C VAL A 19 7.40 4.85 -11.77
N LEU A 20 7.15 5.92 -12.53
CA LEU A 20 7.71 7.24 -12.24
C LEU A 20 7.22 7.80 -10.89
N MET A 21 5.95 7.57 -10.55
CA MET A 21 5.36 8.11 -9.32
C MET A 21 5.75 7.32 -8.07
N PHE A 22 5.93 6.01 -8.16
CA PHE A 22 6.19 5.14 -6.99
C PHE A 22 7.61 4.60 -6.88
N LEU A 23 8.28 4.37 -8.02
CA LEU A 23 9.53 3.60 -8.09
C LEU A 23 10.73 4.42 -8.57
N THR A 24 10.56 5.70 -8.89
CA THR A 24 11.66 6.56 -9.30
C THR A 24 12.01 7.52 -8.16
N PRO A 25 13.19 7.38 -7.52
CA PRO A 25 13.64 8.33 -6.53
C PRO A 25 13.97 9.67 -7.20
N ILE A 26 13.49 10.75 -6.60
CA ILE A 26 13.71 12.13 -7.00
C ILE A 26 14.35 12.85 -5.81
N PHE A 27 15.41 13.61 -6.06
CA PHE A 27 16.05 14.41 -5.02
C PHE A 27 15.48 15.83 -5.05
N VAL A 28 14.81 16.22 -3.97
CA VAL A 28 14.30 17.58 -3.73
C VAL A 28 14.95 18.10 -2.46
N ASP A 29 15.61 19.25 -2.52
CA ASP A 29 16.33 19.87 -1.39
C ASP A 29 17.31 18.92 -0.67
N GLY A 30 17.99 18.06 -1.45
CA GLY A 30 18.94 17.06 -0.93
C GLY A 30 18.30 15.86 -0.22
N ARG A 31 16.96 15.78 -0.15
CA ARG A 31 16.24 14.62 0.38
C ARG A 31 15.71 13.75 -0.77
N ALA A 32 15.92 12.44 -0.66
CA ALA A 32 15.29 11.50 -1.57
C ALA A 32 13.79 11.39 -1.25
N THR A 33 12.95 11.61 -2.25
CA THR A 33 11.50 11.40 -2.24
C THR A 33 11.08 10.67 -3.51
N ILE A 34 9.80 10.36 -3.67
CA ILE A 34 9.22 9.81 -4.91
C ILE A 34 8.19 10.78 -5.47
N GLY A 35 7.80 10.62 -6.75
CA GLY A 35 6.83 11.51 -7.38
C GLY A 35 5.50 11.62 -6.62
N MET A 36 5.02 10.51 -6.04
CA MET A 36 3.86 10.49 -5.15
C MET A 36 4.08 11.35 -3.89
N GLY A 37 5.25 11.27 -3.27
CA GLY A 37 5.58 12.03 -2.06
C GLY A 37 5.52 13.53 -2.32
N ILE A 38 6.03 13.98 -3.47
CA ILE A 38 5.94 15.39 -3.90
C ILE A 38 4.47 15.83 -4.01
N LEU A 39 3.59 15.02 -4.62
CA LEU A 39 2.17 15.36 -4.70
C LEU A 39 1.48 15.40 -3.34
N VAL A 40 1.85 14.49 -2.44
CA VAL A 40 1.33 14.48 -1.06
C VAL A 40 1.77 15.73 -0.32
N ASP A 41 3.05 16.11 -0.41
CA ASP A 41 3.59 17.31 0.23
C ASP A 41 2.92 18.57 -0.32
N LEU A 42 2.78 18.70 -1.65
CA LEU A 42 2.09 19.83 -2.29
C LEU A 42 0.63 19.97 -1.84
N LEU A 43 -0.12 18.86 -1.82
CA LEU A 43 -1.53 18.88 -1.38
C LEU A 43 -1.65 19.13 0.12
N ARG A 44 -0.73 18.58 0.91
CA ARG A 44 -0.67 18.82 2.35
C ARG A 44 -0.41 20.29 2.64
N ASP A 45 0.60 20.89 2.03
CA ASP A 45 0.96 22.29 2.25
C ASP A 45 -0.19 23.24 1.85
N ALA A 46 -0.94 22.88 0.80
CA ALA A 46 -2.12 23.62 0.36
C ALA A 46 -3.35 23.46 1.27
N THR A 47 -3.42 22.40 2.09
CA THR A 47 -4.61 22.07 2.90
C THR A 47 -4.36 21.97 4.40
N GLN A 48 -3.13 22.23 4.85
CA GLN A 48 -2.64 21.95 6.21
C GLN A 48 -3.52 22.53 7.33
N ASP A 49 -4.09 23.72 7.14
CA ASP A 49 -4.93 24.38 8.13
C ASP A 49 -6.25 23.64 8.39
N TYR A 50 -6.73 22.89 7.39
CA TYR A 50 -8.01 22.17 7.46
C TYR A 50 -7.83 20.67 7.68
N LEU A 51 -6.63 20.13 7.51
CA LEU A 51 -6.37 18.68 7.62
C LEU A 51 -6.77 18.06 8.96
N PRO A 52 -6.49 18.66 10.13
CA PRO A 52 -6.89 18.08 11.41
C PRO A 52 -8.42 17.98 11.55
N ALA A 53 -9.14 19.02 11.11
CA ALA A 53 -10.60 19.05 11.12
C ALA A 53 -11.17 18.02 10.13
N PHE A 54 -10.59 17.92 8.93
CA PHE A 54 -10.99 16.94 7.92
C PHE A 54 -10.75 15.49 8.40
N ALA A 55 -9.58 15.20 8.98
CA ALA A 55 -9.28 13.88 9.55
C ALA A 55 -10.26 13.53 10.69
N THR A 56 -10.57 14.49 11.57
CA THR A 56 -11.56 14.31 12.64
C THR A 56 -12.95 14.01 12.07
N LEU A 57 -13.37 14.76 11.04
CA LEU A 57 -14.64 14.53 10.35
C LEU A 57 -14.69 13.13 9.74
N LEU A 58 -13.64 12.68 9.06
CA LEU A 58 -13.55 11.32 8.51
C LEU A 58 -13.67 10.25 9.59
N LEU A 59 -13.01 10.43 10.74
CA LEU A 59 -13.11 9.51 11.88
C LEU A 59 -14.52 9.49 12.47
N LEU A 60 -15.18 10.64 12.59
CA LEU A 60 -16.57 10.75 13.06
C LEU A 60 -17.54 10.06 12.11
N VAL A 61 -17.43 10.32 10.81
CA VAL A 61 -18.26 9.66 9.78
C VAL A 61 -18.03 8.14 9.83
N SER A 62 -16.78 7.71 9.91
CA SER A 62 -16.44 6.28 10.02
C SER A 62 -17.03 5.63 11.27
N CYS A 63 -16.97 6.32 12.41
CA CYS A 63 -17.58 5.89 13.67
C CYS A 63 -19.11 5.77 13.55
N VAL A 64 -19.80 6.83 13.12
CA VAL A 64 -21.27 6.86 12.98
C VAL A 64 -21.75 5.79 12.02
N CYS A 65 -21.14 5.69 10.83
CA CYS A 65 -21.47 4.66 9.86
C CYS A 65 -21.21 3.26 10.43
N SER A 66 -20.10 3.02 11.12
CA SER A 66 -19.83 1.72 11.73
C SER A 66 -20.80 1.35 12.84
N ILE A 67 -21.19 2.28 13.70
CA ILE A 67 -22.24 2.05 14.71
C ILE A 67 -23.55 1.66 14.01
N TYR A 68 -23.94 2.43 12.99
CA TYR A 68 -25.18 2.20 12.25
C TYR A 68 -25.19 0.81 11.58
N PHE A 69 -24.17 0.51 10.77
CA PHE A 69 -24.11 -0.75 10.02
C PHE A 69 -23.85 -1.97 10.92
N SER A 70 -23.02 -1.84 11.95
CA SER A 70 -22.65 -2.97 12.83
C SER A 70 -23.73 -3.32 13.86
N LEU A 71 -24.55 -2.36 14.32
CA LEU A 71 -25.59 -2.61 15.32
C LEU A 71 -26.97 -2.81 14.70
N PHE A 72 -27.35 -2.00 13.72
CA PHE A 72 -28.71 -2.00 13.17
C PHE A 72 -28.86 -2.85 11.91
N LYS A 73 -27.74 -3.11 11.20
CA LYS A 73 -27.74 -3.85 9.93
C LYS A 73 -26.98 -5.19 10.02
N LYS A 74 -26.82 -5.72 11.23
CA LYS A 74 -26.23 -7.04 11.49
C LYS A 74 -27.14 -8.12 10.91
N ASN A 75 -26.86 -8.51 9.66
CA ASN A 75 -27.45 -9.58 8.84
C ASN A 75 -28.70 -10.27 9.42
N LYS A 76 -29.88 -9.84 8.95
CA LYS A 76 -30.87 -10.82 8.50
C LYS A 76 -30.37 -11.32 7.15
N SER A 77 -30.09 -12.63 7.08
CA SER A 77 -29.50 -13.32 5.96
C SER A 77 -30.19 -13.03 4.61
N ASP A 78 -29.41 -13.10 3.53
CA ASP A 78 -29.80 -13.16 2.11
C ASP A 78 -29.78 -11.87 1.25
N ILE A 79 -29.14 -10.77 1.69
CA ILE A 79 -28.90 -9.61 0.81
C ILE A 79 -27.40 -9.44 0.53
N PRO A 80 -26.96 -9.30 -0.74
CA PRO A 80 -25.56 -9.02 -1.05
C PRO A 80 -25.13 -7.71 -0.40
N ILE A 81 -24.02 -7.75 0.32
CA ILE A 81 -23.50 -6.62 1.06
C ILE A 81 -22.97 -5.58 0.05
N ASN A 82 -23.64 -4.43 -0.07
CA ASN A 82 -23.11 -3.28 -0.84
C ASN A 82 -21.71 -2.91 -0.32
N GLN A 83 -20.82 -2.41 -1.19
CA GLN A 83 -19.43 -2.05 -0.83
C GLN A 83 -19.34 -1.16 0.43
N LEU A 84 -20.23 -0.17 0.56
CA LEU A 84 -20.33 0.68 1.76
C LEU A 84 -20.59 -0.13 3.04
N GLN A 85 -21.50 -1.10 2.98
CA GLN A 85 -21.81 -1.93 4.14
C GLN A 85 -20.63 -2.86 4.47
N GLN A 86 -19.84 -3.31 3.50
CA GLN A 86 -18.63 -4.09 3.77
C GLN A 86 -17.58 -3.25 4.53
N ILE A 87 -17.39 -1.99 4.15
CA ILE A 87 -16.39 -1.09 4.77
C ILE A 87 -16.73 -0.72 6.22
N PHE A 88 -18.04 -0.57 6.53
CA PHE A 88 -18.49 -0.10 7.83
C PHE A 88 -18.92 -1.19 8.80
N THR A 89 -19.24 -2.40 8.31
CA THR A 89 -19.54 -3.55 9.18
C THR A 89 -18.23 -4.10 9.74
N THR A 90 -18.03 -3.93 11.05
CA THR A 90 -16.76 -4.28 11.70
C THR A 90 -16.98 -5.19 12.90
N SER A 91 -15.95 -5.92 13.33
CA SER A 91 -16.01 -6.70 14.58
C SER A 91 -16.15 -5.76 15.79
N PRO A 92 -16.65 -6.24 16.95
CA PRO A 92 -16.84 -5.40 18.14
C PRO A 92 -15.57 -4.66 18.59
N VAL A 93 -14.39 -5.29 18.48
CA VAL A 93 -13.10 -4.69 18.84
C VAL A 93 -12.78 -3.51 17.91
N TRP A 94 -12.92 -3.70 16.60
CA TRP A 94 -12.70 -2.65 15.61
C TRP A 94 -13.71 -1.50 15.75
N LEU A 95 -14.97 -1.80 16.08
CA LEU A 95 -15.97 -0.79 16.37
C LEU A 95 -15.59 0.05 17.60
N MET A 96 -15.15 -0.59 18.69
CA MET A 96 -14.68 0.10 19.90
C MET A 96 -13.51 1.03 19.58
N LEU A 97 -12.54 0.55 18.79
CA LEU A 97 -11.39 1.36 18.37
C LEU A 97 -11.81 2.57 17.52
N ARG A 98 -12.79 2.42 16.61
CA ARG A 98 -13.32 3.55 15.83
C ARG A 98 -14.01 4.59 16.73
N ILE A 99 -14.78 4.13 17.73
CA ILE A 99 -15.44 5.01 18.71
C ILE A 99 -14.39 5.79 19.51
N LEU A 100 -13.46 5.09 20.16
CA LEU A 100 -12.40 5.73 20.94
C LEU A 100 -11.52 6.67 20.10
N GLY A 101 -11.14 6.25 18.90
CA GLY A 101 -10.35 7.07 17.98
C GLY A 101 -11.05 8.36 17.59
N SER A 102 -12.34 8.29 17.24
CA SER A 102 -13.15 9.48 16.94
C SER A 102 -13.32 10.39 18.16
N PHE A 103 -13.49 9.81 19.34
CA PHE A 103 -13.64 10.55 20.59
C PHE A 103 -12.36 11.32 20.94
N PHE A 104 -11.20 10.66 20.90
CA PHE A 104 -9.91 11.31 21.13
C PHE A 104 -9.58 12.35 20.05
N ALA A 105 -9.92 12.11 18.79
CA ALA A 105 -9.72 13.10 17.73
C ALA A 105 -10.49 14.41 18.01
N VAL A 106 -11.75 14.31 18.47
CA VAL A 106 -12.54 15.49 18.87
C VAL A 106 -11.91 16.19 20.07
N LEU A 107 -11.52 15.45 21.11
CA LEU A 107 -10.87 16.01 22.29
C LEU A 107 -9.60 16.78 21.92
N VAL A 108 -8.74 16.20 21.10
CA VAL A 108 -7.49 16.82 20.65
C VAL A 108 -7.76 18.02 19.75
N LEU A 109 -8.73 17.96 18.84
CA LEU A 109 -9.04 19.06 17.92
C LEU A 109 -9.50 20.32 18.66
N PHE A 110 -10.29 20.16 19.72
CA PHE A 110 -10.79 21.28 20.52
C PHE A 110 -9.92 21.61 21.74
N ASP A 111 -8.77 20.94 21.88
CA ASP A 111 -7.89 21.05 23.05
C ASP A 111 -8.63 20.80 24.39
N ILE A 112 -9.55 19.83 24.38
CA ILE A 112 -10.34 19.42 25.53
C ILE A 112 -9.75 18.14 26.12
N GLY A 113 -9.28 18.21 27.36
CA GLY A 113 -8.86 17.03 28.11
C GLY A 113 -7.56 17.23 28.87
N PRO A 114 -7.11 16.20 29.59
CA PRO A 114 -5.85 16.25 30.29
C PRO A 114 -4.66 16.22 29.33
N GLU A 115 -3.52 16.79 29.73
CA GLU A 115 -2.32 16.95 28.87
C GLU A 115 -1.84 15.63 28.25
N TRP A 116 -1.98 14.50 28.95
CA TRP A 116 -1.58 13.20 28.38
C TRP A 116 -2.39 12.80 27.13
N ILE A 117 -3.56 13.40 26.90
CA ILE A 117 -4.37 13.24 25.68
C ILE A 117 -4.13 14.39 24.70
N SER A 118 -4.27 15.65 25.12
CA SER A 118 -4.28 16.80 24.20
C SER A 118 -2.91 17.40 23.91
N SER A 119 -1.85 17.00 24.62
CA SER A 119 -0.54 17.64 24.44
C SER A 119 -0.02 17.54 23.00
N PRO A 120 0.80 18.52 22.57
CA PRO A 120 1.48 18.46 21.28
C PRO A 120 2.29 17.17 21.06
N ALA A 121 2.86 16.61 22.12
CA ALA A 121 3.68 15.39 22.07
C ALA A 121 2.86 14.08 22.03
N THR A 122 1.57 14.12 22.36
CA THR A 122 0.69 12.93 22.36
C THR A 122 -0.37 13.04 21.27
N GLY A 123 -1.59 13.46 21.60
CA GLY A 123 -2.69 13.57 20.65
C GLY A 123 -2.41 14.60 19.56
N GLY A 124 -1.71 15.69 19.87
CA GLY A 124 -1.33 16.70 18.90
C GLY A 124 -0.51 16.12 17.74
N THR A 125 0.51 15.33 18.04
CA THR A 125 1.31 14.64 17.00
C THR A 125 0.44 13.66 16.20
N MET A 126 -0.43 12.90 16.86
CA MET A 126 -1.30 11.93 16.20
C MET A 126 -2.30 12.57 15.24
N LEU A 127 -2.98 13.64 15.65
CA LEU A 127 -4.01 14.27 14.81
C LEU A 127 -3.41 15.22 13.76
N PHE A 128 -2.53 16.13 14.18
CA PHE A 128 -2.06 17.22 13.32
C PHE A 128 -0.92 16.79 12.40
N GLN A 129 -0.05 15.88 12.83
CA GLN A 129 1.10 15.47 12.02
C GLN A 129 0.85 14.16 11.27
N LEU A 130 0.22 13.17 11.91
CA LEU A 130 0.05 11.84 11.34
C LEU A 130 -1.29 11.69 10.60
N ALA A 131 -2.42 11.84 11.28
CA ALA A 131 -3.74 11.58 10.69
C ALA A 131 -4.04 12.48 9.49
N GLY A 132 -3.74 13.78 9.59
CA GLY A 132 -3.86 14.73 8.48
C GLY A 132 -3.02 14.32 7.27
N THR A 133 -1.73 14.09 7.48
CA THR A 133 -0.80 13.68 6.41
C THR A 133 -1.20 12.34 5.78
N LEU A 134 -1.59 11.34 6.59
CA LEU A 134 -2.05 10.04 6.10
C LEU A 134 -3.34 10.16 5.28
N SER A 135 -4.23 11.09 5.60
CA SER A 135 -5.46 11.30 4.85
C SER A 135 -5.18 11.77 3.42
N VAL A 136 -4.27 12.75 3.26
CA VAL A 136 -3.79 13.19 1.93
C VAL A 136 -3.05 12.07 1.23
N PHE A 137 -2.21 11.35 1.98
CA PHE A 137 -1.43 10.24 1.47
C PHE A 137 -2.30 9.18 0.80
N PHE A 138 -3.32 8.68 1.52
CA PHE A 138 -4.22 7.66 0.99
C PHE A 138 -5.09 8.18 -0.15
N LEU A 139 -5.48 9.46 -0.14
CA LEU A 139 -6.20 10.07 -1.26
C LEU A 139 -5.37 10.02 -2.55
N VAL A 140 -4.11 10.47 -2.48
CA VAL A 140 -3.19 10.42 -3.63
C VAL A 140 -2.88 8.97 -4.02
N ALA A 141 -2.68 8.08 -3.03
CA ALA A 141 -2.41 6.67 -3.24
C ALA A 141 -3.53 5.99 -4.03
N CYS A 142 -4.78 6.13 -3.57
CA CYS A 142 -5.93 5.48 -4.21
C CYS A 142 -6.08 5.91 -5.68
N PHE A 143 -5.73 7.14 -6.02
CA PHE A 143 -5.77 7.63 -7.39
C PHE A 143 -4.62 7.08 -8.26
N LEU A 144 -3.41 6.99 -7.72
CA LEU A 144 -2.21 6.60 -8.48
C LEU A 144 -1.94 5.09 -8.48
N LEU A 145 -2.36 4.36 -7.46
CA LEU A 145 -2.06 2.94 -7.29
C LEU A 145 -2.57 2.05 -8.43
N PRO A 146 -3.74 2.31 -9.05
CA PRO A 146 -4.18 1.56 -10.22
C PRO A 146 -3.18 1.63 -11.38
N PHE A 147 -2.47 2.75 -11.57
CA PHE A 147 -1.43 2.88 -12.60
C PHE A 147 -0.27 1.88 -12.40
N LEU A 148 0.03 1.54 -11.15
CA LEU A 148 1.10 0.61 -10.78
C LEU A 148 0.63 -0.85 -10.76
N ILE A 149 -0.63 -1.12 -10.46
CA ILE A 149 -1.13 -2.49 -10.25
C ILE A 149 -1.96 -3.01 -11.41
N ASP A 150 -2.87 -2.20 -11.95
CA ASP A 150 -3.94 -2.69 -12.81
C ASP A 150 -3.58 -2.64 -14.30
N TYR A 151 -2.50 -1.96 -14.69
CA TYR A 151 -2.09 -1.79 -16.09
C TYR A 151 -1.05 -2.77 -16.60
N GLY A 152 -0.63 -3.79 -15.83
CA GLY A 152 0.16 -4.91 -16.35
C GLY A 152 1.63 -4.96 -15.95
N ILE A 153 2.17 -3.94 -15.28
CA ILE A 153 3.58 -3.95 -14.85
C ILE A 153 3.85 -4.99 -13.76
N ALA A 154 2.88 -5.26 -12.89
CA ALA A 154 2.96 -6.32 -11.88
C ALA A 154 3.03 -7.71 -12.52
N GLU A 155 2.25 -7.96 -13.58
CA GLU A 155 2.24 -9.19 -14.36
C GLU A 155 3.53 -9.34 -15.18
N PHE A 156 4.01 -8.24 -15.77
CA PHE A 156 5.27 -8.19 -16.50
C PHE A 156 6.45 -8.59 -15.60
N MET A 157 6.64 -7.84 -14.51
CA MET A 157 7.71 -8.10 -13.56
C MET A 157 7.50 -9.43 -12.85
N GLY A 158 6.25 -9.82 -12.58
CA GLY A 158 5.93 -11.08 -11.96
C GLY A 158 6.35 -12.28 -12.78
N THR A 159 6.16 -12.21 -14.09
CA THR A 159 6.65 -13.23 -15.02
C THR A 159 8.18 -13.29 -15.05
N LEU A 160 8.85 -12.14 -15.14
CA LEU A 160 10.31 -12.08 -15.24
C LEU A 160 11.02 -12.52 -13.95
N LEU A 161 10.47 -12.13 -12.80
CA LEU A 161 11.08 -12.32 -11.49
C LEU A 161 10.48 -13.48 -10.71
N GLN A 162 9.62 -14.30 -11.32
CA GLN A 162 8.97 -15.43 -10.65
C GLN A 162 9.97 -16.35 -9.93
N LYS A 163 10.96 -16.86 -10.68
CA LYS A 163 11.96 -17.80 -10.15
C LYS A 163 12.82 -17.20 -9.03
N PRO A 164 13.45 -16.02 -9.20
CA PRO A 164 14.27 -15.45 -8.14
C PRO A 164 13.45 -15.10 -6.89
N PHE A 165 12.24 -14.55 -7.03
CA PHE A 165 11.41 -14.21 -5.86
C PHE A 165 10.89 -15.45 -5.13
N LEU A 166 10.49 -16.49 -5.87
CA LEU A 166 10.04 -17.73 -5.25
C LEU A 166 11.18 -18.41 -4.49
N TRP A 167 12.37 -18.46 -5.10
CA TRP A 167 13.55 -19.06 -4.48
C TRP A 167 14.04 -18.24 -3.28
N ALA A 168 14.19 -16.93 -3.42
CA ALA A 168 14.70 -16.07 -2.35
C ALA A 168 13.68 -15.94 -1.21
N PHE A 169 12.44 -15.56 -1.52
CA PHE A 169 11.49 -15.05 -0.53
C PHE A 169 10.23 -15.91 -0.34
N ARG A 170 10.06 -16.99 -1.13
CA ARG A 170 8.81 -17.78 -1.18
C ARG A 170 7.58 -16.94 -1.51
N LEU A 171 7.79 -15.97 -2.41
CA LEU A 171 6.79 -15.04 -2.90
C LEU A 171 6.59 -15.19 -4.41
N PRO A 172 5.39 -14.89 -4.93
CA PRO A 172 5.15 -14.80 -6.37
C PRO A 172 5.93 -13.62 -6.94
N GLY A 173 6.32 -13.70 -8.21
CA GLY A 173 7.16 -12.66 -8.81
C GLY A 173 6.54 -11.27 -8.74
N ARG A 174 5.19 -11.15 -8.83
CA ARG A 174 4.50 -9.84 -8.81
C ARG A 174 4.78 -9.05 -7.52
N ALA A 175 5.15 -9.74 -6.43
CA ALA A 175 5.53 -9.12 -5.17
C ALA A 175 6.79 -8.24 -5.31
N SER A 176 7.51 -8.31 -6.42
CA SER A 176 8.62 -7.41 -6.71
C SER A 176 8.18 -5.95 -6.82
N ILE A 177 7.02 -5.69 -7.43
CA ILE A 177 6.50 -4.32 -7.54
C ILE A 177 6.10 -3.79 -6.16
N ASP A 178 5.44 -4.62 -5.36
CA ASP A 178 5.07 -4.31 -3.98
C ASP A 178 6.32 -4.01 -3.12
N THR A 179 7.34 -4.86 -3.22
CA THR A 179 8.61 -4.70 -2.51
C THR A 179 9.33 -3.40 -2.89
N LEU A 180 9.43 -3.09 -4.19
CA LEU A 180 10.07 -1.87 -4.65
C LEU A 180 9.28 -0.62 -4.22
N ALA A 181 7.95 -0.66 -4.32
CA ALA A 181 7.09 0.45 -3.91
C ALA A 181 7.14 0.70 -2.40
N SER A 182 7.22 -0.37 -1.60
CA SER A 182 7.38 -0.30 -0.14
C SER A 182 8.69 0.38 0.26
N TRP A 183 9.78 0.02 -0.42
CA TRP A 183 11.12 0.49 -0.09
C TRP A 183 11.34 1.94 -0.54
N LEU A 184 10.88 2.29 -1.74
CA LEU A 184 11.10 3.61 -2.33
C LEU A 184 10.05 4.63 -1.88
N GLY A 185 8.80 4.21 -1.68
CA GLY A 185 7.72 5.09 -1.24
C GLY A 185 7.62 5.15 0.28
N SER A 186 6.84 4.24 0.85
CA SER A 186 6.69 4.13 2.30
C SER A 186 6.09 2.78 2.69
N ALA A 187 6.33 2.36 3.93
CA ALA A 187 5.75 1.15 4.48
C ALA A 187 4.20 1.08 4.32
N PRO A 188 3.43 2.16 4.55
CA PRO A 188 1.99 2.18 4.28
C PRO A 188 1.59 1.88 2.83
N VAL A 189 2.38 2.31 1.82
CA VAL A 189 2.11 1.97 0.40
C VAL A 189 2.16 0.47 0.22
N GLY A 190 3.24 -0.15 0.70
CA GLY A 190 3.43 -1.59 0.61
C GLY A 190 2.26 -2.36 1.17
N VAL A 191 1.86 -2.02 2.40
CA VAL A 191 0.73 -2.65 3.06
C VAL A 191 -0.56 -2.46 2.27
N LEU A 192 -0.82 -1.27 1.72
CA LEU A 192 -2.01 -1.03 0.90
C LEU A 192 -2.01 -1.86 -0.39
N ILE A 193 -0.88 -1.94 -1.09
CA ILE A 193 -0.70 -2.79 -2.28
C ILE A 193 -0.98 -4.25 -1.89
N THR A 194 -0.36 -4.72 -0.80
CA THR A 194 -0.52 -6.10 -0.34
C THR A 194 -1.97 -6.43 -0.01
N ILE A 195 -2.70 -5.52 0.67
CA ILE A 195 -4.12 -5.70 0.99
C ILE A 195 -4.93 -5.82 -0.30
N GLN A 196 -4.78 -4.90 -1.25
CA GLN A 196 -5.53 -4.95 -2.51
C GLN A 196 -5.24 -6.22 -3.31
N GLN A 197 -3.98 -6.65 -3.35
CA GLN A 197 -3.58 -7.88 -4.02
C GLN A 197 -4.13 -9.12 -3.29
N TYR A 198 -4.18 -9.10 -1.96
CA TYR A 198 -4.77 -10.19 -1.17
C TYR A 198 -6.29 -10.30 -1.40
N GLU A 199 -7.00 -9.16 -1.37
CA GLU A 199 -8.44 -9.08 -1.59
C GLU A 199 -8.84 -9.45 -3.02
N LYS A 200 -8.01 -9.11 -4.02
CA LYS A 200 -8.20 -9.50 -5.42
C LYS A 200 -7.85 -10.98 -5.71
N GLY A 201 -7.47 -11.76 -4.70
CA GLY A 201 -7.10 -13.18 -4.86
C GLY A 201 -5.73 -13.41 -5.52
N TYR A 202 -4.93 -12.34 -5.64
CA TYR A 202 -3.57 -12.44 -6.13
C TYR A 202 -2.68 -13.03 -5.05
N TYR A 203 -2.66 -12.53 -3.82
CA TYR A 203 -1.83 -13.14 -2.76
C TYR A 203 -2.57 -14.19 -1.95
N SER A 204 -1.83 -15.19 -1.47
CA SER A 204 -2.27 -16.03 -0.36
C SER A 204 -2.13 -15.27 0.96
N GLY A 205 -2.86 -15.69 2.00
CA GLY A 205 -2.70 -15.11 3.33
C GLY A 205 -1.27 -15.25 3.89
N ARG A 206 -0.55 -16.31 3.52
CA ARG A 206 0.87 -16.49 3.88
C ARG A 206 1.74 -15.49 3.14
N GLU A 207 1.55 -15.35 1.82
CA GLU A 207 2.31 -14.42 0.98
C GLU A 207 2.12 -12.97 1.45
N ALA A 208 0.87 -12.55 1.67
CA ALA A 208 0.57 -11.22 2.19
C ALA A 208 1.23 -10.96 3.56
N ALA A 209 1.19 -11.95 4.46
CA ALA A 209 1.86 -11.83 5.76
C ALA A 209 3.39 -11.72 5.63
N VAL A 210 4.01 -12.46 4.71
CA VAL A 210 5.44 -12.37 4.43
C VAL A 210 5.81 -11.01 3.88
N ILE A 211 5.01 -10.45 2.96
CA ILE A 211 5.27 -9.14 2.35
C ILE A 211 5.23 -8.03 3.41
N VAL A 212 4.12 -7.94 4.15
CA VAL A 212 3.91 -6.90 5.18
C VAL A 212 4.95 -6.97 6.31
N THR A 213 5.45 -8.16 6.65
CA THR A 213 6.41 -8.31 7.76
C THR A 213 7.87 -8.10 7.35
N ASN A 214 8.25 -8.32 6.09
CA ASN A 214 9.66 -8.28 5.66
C ASN A 214 10.01 -7.12 4.73
N PHE A 215 9.05 -6.63 3.95
CA PHE A 215 9.32 -5.66 2.88
C PHE A 215 8.79 -4.26 3.17
N SER A 216 8.08 -4.05 4.28
CA SER A 216 7.71 -2.75 4.82
C SER A 216 8.87 -2.08 5.58
N ILE A 217 9.99 -1.88 4.88
CA ILE A 217 11.24 -1.32 5.42
C ILE A 217 11.08 0.19 5.70
N ALA A 218 11.82 0.70 6.68
CA ALA A 218 11.89 2.14 6.95
C ALA A 218 12.45 2.91 5.74
N SER A 219 11.86 4.08 5.46
CA SER A 219 12.29 4.92 4.33
C SER A 219 13.71 5.47 4.51
N ILE A 220 14.39 5.78 3.40
CA ILE A 220 15.73 6.40 3.40
C ILE A 220 15.73 7.68 4.25
N ALA A 221 14.70 8.50 4.12
CA ALA A 221 14.56 9.75 4.87
C ALA A 221 14.46 9.52 6.39
N PHE A 222 13.70 8.50 6.82
CA PHE A 222 13.64 8.14 8.23
C PHE A 222 14.98 7.61 8.75
N CYS A 223 15.66 6.77 7.97
CA CYS A 223 17.00 6.29 8.31
C CYS A 223 17.99 7.47 8.46
N ALA A 224 17.92 8.47 7.59
CA ALA A 224 18.77 9.66 7.68
C ALA A 224 18.48 10.51 8.92
N LEU A 225 17.19 10.66 9.28
CA LEU A 225 16.79 11.31 10.53
C LEU A 225 17.34 10.57 11.75
N VAL A 226 17.19 9.25 11.82
CA VAL A 226 17.72 8.43 12.93
C VAL A 226 19.24 8.54 13.01
N ALA A 227 19.96 8.43 11.88
CA ALA A 227 21.41 8.58 11.83
C ALA A 227 21.87 9.95 12.37
N LYS A 228 21.13 11.02 12.06
CA LYS A 228 21.39 12.36 12.59
C LYS A 228 21.10 12.46 14.10
N LEU A 229 20.02 11.85 14.57
CA LEU A 229 19.65 11.86 15.99
C LEU A 229 20.66 11.13 16.89
N ILE A 230 21.30 10.08 16.36
CA ILE A 230 22.35 9.33 17.07
C ILE A 230 23.77 9.78 16.67
N GLU A 231 23.89 10.90 15.94
CA GLU A 231 25.15 11.56 15.57
C GLU A 231 26.11 10.70 14.73
N ILE A 232 25.58 9.80 13.89
CA ILE A 232 26.36 8.96 12.95
C ILE A 232 26.11 9.28 11.47
N ASP A 233 25.54 10.44 11.16
CA ASP A 233 25.22 10.86 9.79
C ASP A 233 26.44 10.91 8.86
N HIS A 234 27.64 11.15 9.40
CA HIS A 234 28.91 11.03 8.68
C HIS A 234 29.18 9.61 8.13
N ARG A 235 28.56 8.57 8.71
CA ARG A 235 28.60 7.16 8.27
C ARG A 235 27.27 6.69 7.70
N PHE A 236 26.41 7.60 7.24
CA PHE A 236 25.07 7.25 6.77
C PHE A 236 25.06 6.12 5.75
N PHE A 237 26.01 6.09 4.81
CA PHE A 237 26.11 5.02 3.82
C PHE A 237 26.40 3.64 4.45
N GLU A 238 27.32 3.55 5.42
CA GLU A 238 27.64 2.31 6.13
C GLU A 238 26.44 1.83 6.96
N PHE A 239 25.82 2.78 7.69
CA PHE A 239 24.62 2.53 8.47
C PHE A 239 23.48 2.03 7.59
N TYR A 240 23.17 2.74 6.50
CA TYR A 240 22.09 2.37 5.60
C TYR A 240 22.37 1.05 4.89
N PHE A 241 23.61 0.80 4.45
CA PHE A 241 24.01 -0.49 3.88
C PHE A 241 23.79 -1.64 4.87
N SER A 242 24.11 -1.44 6.16
CA SER A 242 23.86 -2.45 7.20
C SER A 242 22.37 -2.78 7.35
N ILE A 243 21.48 -1.78 7.23
CA ILE A 243 20.03 -1.96 7.24
C ILE A 243 19.58 -2.77 6.01
N ILE A 244 20.08 -2.44 4.83
CA ILE A 244 19.75 -3.18 3.60
C ILE A 244 20.21 -4.63 3.72
N PHE A 245 21.45 -4.84 4.16
CA PHE A 245 22.04 -6.17 4.25
C PHE A 245 21.33 -7.05 5.28
N SER A 246 21.11 -6.53 6.50
CA SER A 246 20.38 -7.24 7.55
C SER A 246 18.91 -7.47 7.18
N GLY A 247 18.27 -6.49 6.54
CA GLY A 247 16.91 -6.61 6.01
C GLY A 247 16.78 -7.68 4.92
N MET A 248 17.75 -7.76 3.99
CA MET A 248 17.78 -8.80 2.96
C MET A 248 17.95 -10.20 3.56
N ILE A 249 18.85 -10.34 4.54
CA ILE A 249 19.04 -11.60 5.28
C ILE A 249 17.74 -11.97 6.02
N ALA A 250 17.12 -11.02 6.70
CA ALA A 250 15.85 -11.25 7.38
C ALA A 250 14.77 -11.69 6.38
N ALA A 251 14.64 -11.03 5.23
CA ALA A 251 13.69 -11.40 4.17
C ALA A 251 13.94 -12.81 3.59
N LEU A 252 15.18 -13.31 3.60
CA LEU A 252 15.50 -14.69 3.24
C LEU A 252 15.13 -15.69 4.34
N ILE A 253 15.37 -15.35 5.61
CA ILE A 253 15.22 -16.28 6.74
C ILE A 253 13.78 -16.32 7.27
N VAL A 254 13.18 -15.15 7.54
CA VAL A 254 11.90 -15.01 8.26
C VAL A 254 10.73 -15.76 7.59
N PRO A 255 10.57 -15.79 6.24
CA PRO A 255 9.52 -16.59 5.61
C PRO A 255 9.65 -18.11 5.85
N ARG A 256 10.84 -18.56 6.28
CA ARG A 256 11.17 -19.97 6.57
C ARG A 256 11.12 -20.29 8.07
N VAL A 257 10.92 -19.28 8.92
CA VAL A 257 10.82 -19.44 10.38
C VAL A 257 9.35 -19.39 10.82
N TRP A 258 9.04 -20.02 11.94
CA TRP A 258 7.72 -19.92 12.58
C TRP A 258 7.46 -18.47 13.04
N PRO A 259 6.24 -17.92 12.91
CA PRO A 259 4.98 -18.55 12.50
C PRO A 259 4.71 -18.56 10.99
N LEU A 260 5.44 -17.77 10.19
CA LEU A 260 5.14 -17.61 8.75
C LEU A 260 5.30 -18.90 7.96
N ALA A 261 6.30 -19.72 8.30
CA ALA A 261 6.53 -21.00 7.63
C ALA A 261 5.37 -22.01 7.75
N ARG A 262 4.52 -21.88 8.78
CA ARG A 262 3.36 -22.78 8.99
C ARG A 262 2.03 -22.20 8.51
N LYS A 263 2.01 -20.94 8.09
CA LYS A 263 0.78 -20.31 7.61
C LYS A 263 0.40 -20.92 6.26
N LYS A 264 -0.86 -21.34 6.10
CA LYS A 264 -1.34 -21.99 4.87
C LYS A 264 -1.55 -20.95 3.76
N ASP A 265 -1.36 -21.37 2.51
CA ASP A 265 -1.66 -20.57 1.32
C ASP A 265 -3.17 -20.56 1.03
N VAL A 266 -3.92 -19.81 1.85
CA VAL A 266 -5.38 -19.62 1.70
C VAL A 266 -5.64 -18.29 0.99
N TYR A 267 -6.39 -18.33 -0.10
CA TYR A 267 -6.81 -17.16 -0.89
C TYR A 267 -8.22 -16.74 -0.47
N LEU A 268 -8.51 -15.43 -0.50
CA LEU A 268 -9.83 -14.89 -0.17
C LEU A 268 -10.87 -15.15 -1.27
N VAL A 269 -10.41 -15.16 -2.53
CA VAL A 269 -11.22 -15.31 -3.73
C VAL A 269 -10.57 -16.40 -4.60
N GLU A 270 -11.33 -17.02 -5.49
CA GLU A 270 -10.76 -17.90 -6.52
C GLU A 270 -9.65 -17.17 -7.28
N GLN A 271 -8.54 -17.88 -7.50
CA GLN A 271 -7.40 -17.32 -8.20
C GLN A 271 -7.80 -16.93 -9.62
N ASP A 272 -7.50 -15.70 -9.99
CA ASP A 272 -7.50 -15.28 -11.39
C ASP A 272 -6.53 -16.19 -12.16
N GLY A 273 -6.86 -16.56 -13.41
CA GLY A 273 -6.17 -17.56 -14.23
C GLY A 273 -4.75 -17.18 -14.69
N PHE A 274 -4.06 -16.33 -13.93
CA PHE A 274 -2.69 -15.90 -14.16
C PHE A 274 -1.74 -17.09 -14.04
N THR A 275 -1.10 -17.41 -15.16
CA THR A 275 -0.11 -18.47 -15.25
C THR A 275 1.26 -17.85 -15.43
N ASP A 276 2.05 -17.89 -14.37
CA ASP A 276 3.43 -17.40 -14.38
C ASP A 276 4.35 -18.17 -15.35
N LYS A 277 3.93 -19.36 -15.80
CA LYS A 277 4.73 -20.23 -16.66
C LYS A 277 4.50 -19.90 -18.13
N PRO A 278 5.56 -19.68 -18.92
CA PRO A 278 5.42 -19.45 -20.35
C PRO A 278 4.80 -20.66 -21.04
N GLU A 279 3.89 -20.40 -21.98
CA GLU A 279 3.42 -21.41 -22.92
C GLU A 279 4.60 -21.99 -23.72
N THR A 280 4.54 -23.29 -23.99
CA THR A 280 5.57 -24.03 -24.73
C THR A 280 5.90 -23.32 -26.05
N GLY A 281 7.17 -22.91 -26.21
CA GLY A 281 7.66 -22.24 -27.43
C GLY A 281 7.69 -20.70 -27.38
N THR A 282 7.32 -20.07 -26.26
CA THR A 282 7.45 -18.60 -26.07
C THR A 282 8.64 -18.23 -25.19
N SER A 283 9.35 -17.15 -25.55
CA SER A 283 10.41 -16.60 -24.69
C SER A 283 9.80 -15.95 -23.44
N LEU A 284 10.52 -15.99 -22.31
CA LEU A 284 10.06 -15.44 -21.04
C LEU A 284 9.62 -13.96 -21.15
N PHE A 285 10.41 -13.15 -21.86
CA PHE A 285 10.11 -11.74 -22.07
C PHE A 285 8.83 -11.54 -22.90
N ARG A 286 8.66 -12.33 -23.97
CA ARG A 286 7.46 -12.26 -24.80
C ARG A 286 6.22 -12.69 -24.01
N TRP A 287 6.35 -13.71 -23.17
CA TRP A 287 5.29 -14.13 -22.26
C TRP A 287 4.92 -13.04 -21.27
N ALA A 288 5.92 -12.41 -20.63
CA ALA A 288 5.71 -11.29 -19.72
C ALA A 288 4.95 -10.14 -20.39
N LEU A 289 5.33 -9.80 -21.63
CA LEU A 289 4.65 -8.75 -22.40
C LEU A 289 3.20 -9.12 -22.75
N ILE A 290 2.93 -10.39 -23.11
CA ILE A 290 1.58 -10.86 -23.39
C ILE A 290 0.70 -10.76 -22.13
N GLN A 291 1.20 -11.20 -20.98
CA GLN A 291 0.46 -11.12 -19.71
C GLN A 291 0.17 -9.67 -19.32
N ALA A 292 1.16 -8.78 -19.45
CA ALA A 292 1.01 -7.36 -19.18
C ALA A 292 -0.05 -6.69 -20.07
N VAL A 293 -0.02 -6.97 -21.37
CA VAL A 293 -0.99 -6.41 -22.32
C VAL A 293 -2.39 -6.98 -22.10
N ASN A 294 -2.52 -8.27 -21.80
CA ASN A 294 -3.81 -8.88 -21.48
C ASN A 294 -4.43 -8.26 -20.22
N LYS A 295 -3.60 -7.97 -19.21
CA LYS A 295 -4.05 -7.25 -18.02
C LYS A 295 -4.48 -5.83 -18.36
N ALA A 296 -3.65 -5.07 -19.07
CA ALA A 296 -3.94 -3.70 -19.46
C ALA A 296 -5.24 -3.55 -20.28
N GLN A 297 -5.58 -4.56 -21.09
CA GLN A 297 -6.83 -4.57 -21.85
C GLN A 297 -8.07 -4.67 -20.95
N LYS A 298 -7.98 -5.46 -19.87
CA LYS A 298 -9.05 -5.59 -18.85
C LYS A 298 -9.07 -4.44 -17.85
N ALA A 299 -8.02 -3.61 -17.83
CA ALA A 299 -7.92 -2.49 -16.91
C ALA A 299 -9.03 -1.46 -17.18
N PRO A 300 -9.63 -0.86 -16.13
CA PRO A 300 -10.60 0.21 -16.28
C PRO A 300 -10.01 1.38 -17.07
N ASP A 301 -10.83 1.99 -17.92
CA ASP A 301 -10.42 3.21 -18.62
C ASP A 301 -10.24 4.36 -17.62
N LEU A 302 -9.44 5.37 -18.00
CA LEU A 302 -9.12 6.51 -17.14
C LEU A 302 -10.38 7.17 -16.55
N LYS A 303 -11.44 7.33 -17.35
CA LYS A 303 -12.73 7.89 -16.89
C LYS A 303 -13.37 7.05 -15.78
N THR A 304 -13.27 5.73 -15.89
CA THR A 304 -13.81 4.78 -14.91
C THR A 304 -12.95 4.74 -13.65
N LEU A 305 -11.63 4.92 -13.78
CA LEU A 305 -10.73 5.10 -12.64
C LEU A 305 -11.06 6.36 -11.84
N PHE A 306 -11.25 7.51 -12.50
CA PHE A 306 -11.68 8.73 -11.83
C PHE A 306 -13.02 8.56 -11.09
N LYS A 307 -13.94 7.76 -11.65
CA LYS A 307 -15.23 7.48 -11.02
C LYS A 307 -15.14 6.50 -9.85
N ASN A 308 -14.16 5.58 -9.86
CA ASN A 308 -13.98 4.58 -8.81
C ASN A 308 -13.06 5.07 -7.67
N ALA A 309 -12.27 6.12 -7.90
CA ALA A 309 -11.38 6.72 -6.91
C ALA A 309 -12.07 7.75 -6.00
N VAL A 310 -13.28 8.20 -6.36
CA VAL A 310 -14.14 9.14 -5.60
C VAL A 310 -15.29 8.38 -4.97
#